data_AF-A0AAU9UA57-F1
#
_entry.id   AF-A0AAU9UA57-F1
#
_cell.length_a   1.000
_cell.length_b   1.000
_cell.length_c   1.000
_cell.angle_alpha   90.00
_cell.angle_beta   90.00
_cell.angle_gamma   90.00
#
_symmetry.space_group_name_H-M   'P 1'
#
loop_
_entity.id
_entity.type
_entity.pdbx_description
1 polymer ?
#
loop_
_entity_poly.entity_id
_entity_poly.type
_entity_poly.pdbx_seq_one_letter_code
_entity_poly.pdbx_strand_id
1 'polypeptide(L)'
;MQDWLSEKAITFTSDMLKPQLYQLIKNNKDRFKTFSIDKIYKNIAMMYVCMYVCRLPPYHPDLNPIEMAWAAIKGYASSKNVSYNVSRVIELVNEKVNTMMTMASDFVETIQTWLEQELEGDFSDDDDDQVDPDFHLESEHETESEQSELDEDENIMPLISQT
;
A
#
# COMPACT_ATOMS: atom_id res chain seq x y z
N MET A 1 21.65 22.07 -2.06
CA MET A 1 21.17 21.64 -0.71
C MET A 1 20.62 22.84 0.04
N GLN A 2 21.40 23.90 0.23
CA GLN A 2 20.92 25.15 0.83
C GLN A 2 19.76 25.79 0.04
N ASP A 3 19.82 25.81 -1.30
CA ASP A 3 18.73 26.36 -2.13
C ASP A 3 17.38 25.67 -1.92
N TRP A 4 17.38 24.34 -1.79
CA TRP A 4 16.16 23.56 -1.53
C TRP A 4 15.60 23.84 -0.14
N LEU A 5 16.46 23.95 0.89
CA LEU A 5 16.05 24.30 2.25
C LEU A 5 15.45 25.72 2.29
N SER A 6 16.07 26.67 1.59
CA SER A 6 15.55 28.04 1.44
C SER A 6 14.20 28.07 0.72
N GLU A 7 14.05 27.32 -0.37
CA GLU A 7 12.79 27.22 -1.12
C GLU A 7 11.64 26.66 -0.26
N LYS A 8 11.96 25.71 0.64
CA LYS A 8 10.99 25.10 1.56
C LYS A 8 10.88 25.82 2.92
N ALA A 9 11.52 26.98 3.06
CA ALA A 9 11.56 27.78 4.29
C ALA A 9 12.02 26.99 5.55
N ILE A 10 12.93 26.03 5.36
CA ILE A 10 13.54 25.26 6.45
C ILE A 10 14.75 26.04 6.96
N THR A 11 14.81 26.27 8.27
CA THR A 11 15.93 26.99 8.89
C THR A 11 17.20 26.14 8.85
N PHE A 12 18.30 26.75 8.42
CA PHE A 12 19.64 26.16 8.47
C PHE A 12 20.66 27.25 8.77
N THR A 13 21.79 26.87 9.36
CA THR A 13 22.89 27.80 9.64
C THR A 13 23.98 27.67 8.58
N SER A 14 24.65 28.78 8.27
CA SER A 14 25.65 28.84 7.18
C SER A 14 26.91 27.99 7.45
N ASP A 15 27.15 27.63 8.70
CA ASP A 15 28.24 26.79 9.18
C ASP A 15 27.96 25.27 9.07
N MET A 16 26.72 24.87 8.75
CA MET A 16 26.38 23.45 8.61
C MET A 16 27.13 22.78 7.46
N LEU A 17 27.71 21.62 7.76
CA LEU A 17 28.42 20.80 6.78
C LEU A 17 27.42 20.07 5.86
N LYS A 18 27.91 19.65 4.68
CA LYS A 18 27.12 18.89 3.71
C LYS A 18 26.33 17.70 4.31
N PRO A 19 26.89 16.86 5.21
CA PRO A 19 26.14 15.77 5.83
C PRO A 19 24.99 16.25 6.72
N GLN A 20 25.18 17.35 7.46
CA GLN A 20 24.14 17.92 8.34
C GLN A 20 23.00 18.51 7.51
N LEU A 21 23.33 19.23 6.43
CA LEU A 21 22.34 19.72 5.47
C LEU A 21 21.58 18.56 4.81
N TYR A 22 22.27 17.46 4.49
CA TYR A 22 21.63 16.27 3.93
C TYR A 22 20.67 15.61 4.93
N GLN A 23 21.05 15.49 6.20
CA GLN A 23 20.17 14.95 7.24
C GLN A 23 18.91 15.81 7.42
N LEU A 24 19.06 17.14 7.42
CA LEU A 24 17.92 18.07 7.44
C LEU A 24 16.99 17.85 6.25
N ILE A 25 17.54 17.69 5.05
CA ILE A 25 16.75 17.39 3.85
C ILE A 25 16.05 16.03 4.02
N LYS A 26 16.76 14.98 4.45
CA LYS A 26 16.19 13.64 4.64
C LYS A 26 14.99 13.68 5.59
N ASN A 27 15.11 14.34 6.74
CA ASN A 27 14.05 14.45 7.75
C ASN A 27 12.87 15.36 7.32
N ASN A 28 13.02 16.15 6.25
CA ASN A 28 11.97 17.04 5.76
C ASN A 28 11.41 16.58 4.40
N LYS A 29 12.07 15.67 3.70
CA LYS A 29 11.78 15.33 2.31
C LYS A 29 10.36 14.81 2.14
N ASP A 30 9.90 13.95 3.04
CA ASP A 30 8.60 13.29 2.91
C ASP A 30 7.43 14.27 3.06
N ARG A 31 7.60 15.33 3.87
CA ARG A 31 6.62 16.42 4.00
C ARG A 31 6.38 17.21 2.71
N PHE A 32 7.38 17.27 1.83
CA PHE A 32 7.30 18.01 0.57
C PHE A 32 7.19 17.09 -0.65
N LYS A 33 6.88 15.81 -0.44
CA LYS A 33 6.68 14.84 -1.51
C LYS A 33 5.40 15.21 -2.27
N THR A 34 5.57 15.63 -3.51
CA THR A 34 4.47 15.98 -4.40
C THR A 34 4.30 14.91 -5.45
N PHE A 35 3.06 14.50 -5.69
CA PHE A 35 2.72 13.50 -6.69
C PHE A 35 2.04 14.16 -7.87
N SER A 36 2.15 13.54 -9.05
CA SER A 36 1.48 14.03 -10.26
C SER A 36 -0.03 14.20 -10.07
N ILE A 37 -0.64 13.35 -9.25
CA ILE A 37 -2.07 13.39 -8.97
C ILE A 37 -2.48 14.63 -8.15
N ASP A 38 -1.61 15.13 -7.27
CA ASP A 38 -1.88 16.33 -6.46
C ASP A 38 -2.04 17.57 -7.35
N LYS A 39 -1.32 17.61 -8.48
CA LYS A 39 -1.47 18.67 -9.50
C LYS A 39 -2.83 18.59 -10.19
N ILE A 40 -3.32 17.39 -10.48
CA ILE A 40 -4.64 17.18 -11.09
C ILE A 40 -5.73 17.62 -10.11
N TYR A 41 -5.63 17.17 -8.85
CA TYR A 41 -6.58 17.56 -7.80
C TYR A 41 -6.59 19.05 -7.53
N LYS A 42 -5.43 19.72 -7.52
CA LYS A 42 -5.37 21.18 -7.36
C LYS A 42 -6.14 21.92 -8.46
N ASN A 43 -6.06 21.47 -9.70
CA ASN A 43 -6.81 22.08 -10.81
C ASN A 43 -8.32 21.84 -10.70
N ILE A 44 -8.75 20.64 -10.28
CA ILE A 44 -10.17 20.30 -10.11
C ILE A 44 -10.75 21.03 -8.89
N ALA A 45 -10.00 21.06 -7.78
CA ALA A 45 -10.43 21.65 -6.53
C ALA A 45 -10.64 23.17 -6.63
N MET A 46 -9.84 23.84 -7.47
CA MET A 46 -10.04 25.26 -7.78
C MET A 46 -11.33 25.54 -8.58
N MET A 47 -11.91 24.53 -9.22
CA MET A 47 -13.04 24.71 -10.15
C MET A 47 -14.40 24.27 -9.60
N TYR A 48 -14.46 23.31 -8.66
CA TYR A 48 -15.74 22.72 -8.22
C TYR A 48 -15.93 22.58 -6.71
N VAL A 49 -14.93 22.12 -5.94
CA VAL A 49 -15.06 21.81 -4.49
C VAL A 49 -13.68 21.70 -3.83
N CYS A 50 -13.56 22.07 -2.55
CA CYS A 50 -12.34 21.82 -1.78
C CYS A 50 -12.14 20.30 -1.58
N MET A 51 -11.24 19.71 -2.37
CA MET A 51 -10.99 18.27 -2.41
C MET A 51 -9.63 17.99 -1.76
N TYR A 52 -9.64 17.31 -0.60
CA TYR A 52 -8.44 16.91 0.12
C TYR A 52 -8.03 15.50 -0.30
N VAL A 53 -6.72 15.31 -0.53
CA VAL A 53 -6.17 13.99 -0.85
C VAL A 53 -5.74 13.32 0.45
N CYS A 54 -6.52 12.35 0.92
CA CYS A 54 -6.13 11.46 2.00
C CYS A 54 -5.21 10.37 1.44
N ARG A 55 -4.05 10.14 2.07
CA ARG A 55 -3.11 9.07 1.72
C ARG A 55 -3.16 8.04 2.83
N LEU A 56 -3.51 6.81 2.45
CA LEU A 56 -3.57 5.69 3.38
C LEU A 56 -2.21 4.99 3.43
N PRO A 57 -1.79 4.50 4.61
CA PRO A 57 -0.59 3.69 4.72
C PRO A 57 -0.79 2.36 3.97
N PRO A 58 0.29 1.79 3.41
CA PRO A 58 0.22 0.52 2.71
C PRO A 58 -0.23 -0.61 3.65
N TYR A 59 -0.94 -1.61 3.13
CA TYR A 59 -1.39 -2.80 3.89
C TYR A 59 -2.40 -2.58 5.02
N HIS A 60 -3.00 -1.38 5.10
CA HIS A 60 -4.08 -1.09 6.06
C HIS A 60 -5.43 -0.88 5.35
N PRO A 61 -6.08 -1.95 4.85
CA PRO A 61 -7.39 -1.85 4.19
C PRO A 61 -8.52 -1.48 5.16
N ASP A 62 -8.32 -1.70 6.46
CA ASP A 62 -9.17 -1.24 7.56
C ASP A 62 -9.28 0.29 7.62
N LEU A 63 -8.23 0.99 7.18
CA LEU A 63 -8.19 2.44 7.05
C LEU A 63 -8.78 2.95 5.73
N ASN A 64 -9.33 2.07 4.89
CA ASN A 64 -9.94 2.46 3.62
C ASN A 64 -11.47 2.36 3.68
N PRO A 65 -12.20 3.49 3.79
CA PRO A 65 -13.66 3.47 3.91
C PRO A 65 -14.39 2.73 2.78
N ILE A 66 -13.81 2.65 1.57
CA ILE A 66 -14.41 1.88 0.48
C ILE A 66 -14.36 0.37 0.73
N GLU A 67 -13.32 -0.12 1.40
CA GLU A 67 -13.20 -1.53 1.77
C GLU A 67 -14.21 -1.89 2.85
N MET A 68 -14.44 -0.98 3.81
CA MET A 68 -15.52 -1.12 4.80
C MET A 68 -16.89 -1.22 4.13
N ALA A 69 -17.16 -0.34 3.15
CA ALA A 69 -18.40 -0.41 2.38
C ALA A 69 -18.53 -1.74 1.62
N TRP A 70 -17.46 -2.19 0.96
CA TRP A 70 -17.46 -3.47 0.26
C TRP A 70 -17.63 -4.67 1.19
N ALA A 71 -17.05 -4.65 2.38
CA ALA A 71 -17.24 -5.68 3.39
C ALA A 71 -18.73 -5.79 3.78
N ALA A 72 -19.40 -4.66 4.03
CA ALA A 72 -20.82 -4.62 4.34
C ALA A 72 -21.70 -5.13 3.18
N ILE A 73 -21.36 -4.76 1.94
CA ILE A 73 -22.09 -5.21 0.73
C ILE A 73 -21.92 -6.72 0.52
N LYS A 74 -20.68 -7.22 0.59
CA LYS A 74 -20.38 -8.66 0.44
C LYS A 74 -21.06 -9.49 1.53
N GLY A 75 -21.01 -9.02 2.78
CA GLY A 75 -21.72 -9.67 3.89
C GLY A 75 -23.23 -9.75 3.67
N TYR A 76 -23.83 -8.68 3.18
CA TYR A 76 -25.26 -8.66 2.84
C TYR A 76 -25.59 -9.66 1.74
N ALA A 77 -24.86 -9.65 0.63
CA ALA A 77 -25.09 -10.56 -0.49
C ALA A 77 -24.92 -12.03 -0.06
N SER A 78 -23.89 -12.35 0.72
CA SER A 78 -23.63 -13.70 1.23
C SER A 78 -24.76 -14.20 2.13
N SER A 79 -25.32 -13.34 2.99
CA SER A 79 -26.41 -13.70 3.91
C SER A 79 -27.71 -14.13 3.20
N LYS A 80 -27.89 -13.76 1.93
CA LYS A 80 -29.13 -14.02 1.16
C LYS A 80 -29.06 -15.30 0.33
N ASN A 81 -27.98 -16.08 0.46
CA ASN A 81 -27.77 -17.39 -0.16
C ASN A 81 -28.14 -17.42 -1.66
N VAL A 82 -27.57 -16.49 -2.43
CA VAL A 82 -27.78 -16.35 -3.87
C VAL A 82 -27.00 -17.43 -4.61
N SER A 83 -27.71 -18.45 -5.10
CA SER A 83 -27.13 -19.58 -5.84
C SER A 83 -26.58 -19.13 -7.20
N TYR A 84 -25.31 -18.70 -7.24
CA TYR A 84 -24.53 -18.35 -8.44
C TYR A 84 -25.23 -17.44 -9.48
N ASN A 85 -26.29 -16.74 -9.09
CA ASN A 85 -27.08 -15.90 -9.98
C ASN A 85 -26.55 -14.46 -9.92
N VAL A 86 -25.79 -14.09 -10.94
CA VAL A 86 -25.15 -12.77 -11.03
C VAL A 86 -26.18 -11.64 -11.08
N SER A 87 -27.29 -11.80 -11.80
CA SER A 87 -28.35 -10.78 -11.86
C SER A 87 -28.91 -10.49 -10.46
N ARG A 88 -29.14 -11.55 -9.68
CA ARG A 88 -29.62 -11.42 -8.30
C ARG A 88 -28.57 -10.80 -7.38
N VAL A 89 -27.28 -11.08 -7.58
CA VAL A 89 -26.19 -10.40 -6.86
C VAL A 89 -26.19 -8.91 -7.16
N ILE A 90 -26.33 -8.50 -8.42
CA ILE A 90 -26.38 -7.09 -8.81
C ILE A 90 -27.55 -6.37 -8.14
N GLU A 91 -28.74 -6.99 -8.10
CA GLU A 91 -29.90 -6.45 -7.38
C GLU A 91 -29.61 -6.25 -5.89
N LEU A 92 -29.01 -7.24 -5.22
CA LEU A 92 -28.66 -7.17 -3.81
C LEU A 92 -27.61 -6.10 -3.50
N VAL A 93 -26.63 -5.92 -4.39
CA VAL A 93 -25.64 -4.85 -4.28
C VAL A 93 -26.34 -3.49 -4.34
N ASN A 94 -27.18 -3.27 -5.35
CA ASN A 94 -27.93 -2.01 -5.49
C ASN A 94 -28.86 -1.76 -4.29
N GLU A 95 -29.56 -2.79 -3.81
CA GLU A 95 -30.42 -2.72 -2.62
C GLU A 95 -29.62 -2.28 -1.38
N LYS A 96 -28.46 -2.90 -1.14
CA LYS A 96 -27.61 -2.56 0.00
C LYS A 96 -27.01 -1.17 -0.11
N VAL A 97 -26.52 -0.79 -1.29
CA VAL A 97 -25.98 0.55 -1.54
C VAL A 97 -27.05 1.62 -1.31
N ASN A 98 -28.27 1.42 -1.83
CA ASN A 98 -29.38 2.35 -1.61
C ASN A 98 -29.75 2.46 -0.12
N THR A 99 -29.74 1.34 0.61
CA THR A 99 -30.00 1.34 2.06
C THR A 99 -28.92 2.08 2.85
N MET A 100 -27.66 1.92 2.47
CA MET A 100 -26.54 2.67 3.07
C MET A 100 -26.63 4.16 2.74
N MET A 101 -27.11 4.52 1.55
CA MET A 101 -27.27 5.90 1.12
C MET A 101 -28.49 6.60 1.74
N THR A 102 -29.57 5.89 2.05
CA THR A 102 -30.71 6.48 2.79
C THR A 102 -30.40 6.67 4.26
N MET A 103 -29.53 5.82 4.83
CA MET A 103 -28.93 6.01 6.16
C MET A 103 -27.61 6.80 6.10
N ALA A 104 -27.37 7.55 5.01
CA ALA A 104 -26.06 8.17 4.72
C ALA A 104 -25.56 9.12 5.80
N SER A 105 -26.44 9.65 6.66
CA SER A 105 -26.03 10.39 7.86
C SER A 105 -24.98 9.60 8.64
N ASP A 106 -25.27 8.34 8.94
CA ASP A 106 -24.44 7.51 9.81
C ASP A 106 -23.13 7.12 9.11
N PHE A 107 -23.17 6.83 7.81
CA PHE A 107 -21.98 6.42 7.06
C PHE A 107 -21.04 7.60 6.78
N VAL A 108 -21.59 8.76 6.41
CA VAL A 108 -20.80 9.98 6.19
C VAL A 108 -20.22 10.47 7.51
N GLU A 109 -20.99 10.45 8.60
CA GLU A 109 -20.52 10.80 9.94
C GLU A 109 -19.41 9.83 10.39
N THR A 110 -19.58 8.52 10.16
CA THR A 110 -18.53 7.53 10.47
C THR A 110 -17.23 7.81 9.70
N ILE A 111 -17.32 8.11 8.40
CA ILE A 111 -16.15 8.47 7.58
C ILE A 111 -15.53 9.78 8.07
N GLN A 112 -16.36 10.75 8.45
CA GLN A 112 -15.88 12.05 8.88
C GLN A 112 -15.17 11.97 10.24
N THR A 113 -15.75 11.25 11.21
CA THR A 113 -15.09 10.94 12.49
C THR A 113 -13.79 10.19 12.28
N TRP A 114 -13.78 9.19 11.39
CA TRP A 114 -12.56 8.47 11.05
C TRP A 114 -11.50 9.41 10.45
N LEU A 115 -11.87 10.26 9.50
CA LEU A 115 -10.96 11.22 8.87
C LEU A 115 -10.40 12.23 9.89
N GLU A 116 -11.21 12.69 10.83
CA GLU A 116 -10.79 13.58 11.92
C GLU A 116 -9.79 12.88 12.85
N GLN A 117 -10.03 11.62 13.20
CA GLN A 117 -9.11 10.79 13.99
C GLN A 117 -7.78 10.58 13.26
N GLU A 118 -7.79 10.35 11.94
CA GLU A 118 -6.55 10.21 11.16
C GLU A 118 -5.81 11.52 10.94
N LEU A 119 -6.52 12.64 10.82
CA LEU A 119 -5.90 13.97 10.73
C LEU A 119 -5.21 14.37 12.04
N GLU A 120 -5.74 13.92 13.18
CA GLU A 120 -5.13 14.13 14.51
C GLU A 120 -4.12 13.03 14.89
N GLY A 121 -4.24 11.84 14.31
CA GLY A 121 -3.33 10.72 14.48
C GLY A 121 -2.03 10.94 13.71
N ASP A 122 -0.98 11.31 14.42
CA ASP A 122 0.39 11.28 13.89
C ASP A 122 0.76 9.80 13.65
N PHE A 123 0.67 9.33 12.39
CA PHE A 123 1.34 8.09 11.98
C PHE A 123 2.85 8.32 12.05
N SER A 124 3.41 8.27 13.25
CA SER A 124 4.84 8.02 13.40
C SER A 124 5.08 6.56 13.03
N ASP A 125 5.15 6.27 11.73
CA ASP A 125 5.72 5.02 11.18
C ASP A 125 7.26 4.98 11.40
N ASP A 126 7.75 5.52 12.52
CA ASP A 126 9.18 5.47 12.89
C ASP A 126 9.61 4.04 13.31
N ASP A 127 8.65 3.11 13.44
CA ASP A 127 8.90 1.74 13.92
C ASP A 127 9.07 0.68 12.80
N ASP A 128 8.74 0.97 11.54
CA ASP A 128 8.79 -0.04 10.45
C ASP A 128 10.09 -0.02 9.60
N ASP A 129 10.93 1.01 9.77
CA ASP A 129 12.24 1.13 9.07
C ASP A 129 13.43 0.58 9.89
N GLN A 130 13.18 -0.05 11.05
CA GLN A 130 14.21 -0.78 11.79
C GLN A 130 14.51 -2.08 11.03
N VAL A 131 15.43 -2.00 10.07
CA VAL A 131 16.13 -3.17 9.54
C VAL A 131 16.71 -3.92 10.74
N ASP A 132 16.18 -5.10 11.02
CA ASP A 132 16.69 -5.97 12.06
C ASP A 132 18.21 -6.15 11.85
N PRO A 133 19.06 -5.64 12.76
CA PRO A 133 20.50 -5.77 12.61
C PRO A 133 20.98 -7.23 12.69
N ASP A 134 20.10 -8.18 13.03
CA ASP A 134 20.37 -9.61 13.16
C ASP A 134 19.98 -10.44 11.93
N PHE A 135 19.60 -9.82 10.80
CA PHE A 135 19.42 -10.54 9.54
C PHE A 135 20.78 -10.92 8.93
N HIS A 136 21.47 -11.88 9.54
CA HIS A 136 22.57 -12.62 8.91
C HIS A 136 21.97 -13.59 7.89
N LEU A 137 22.09 -13.24 6.60
CA LEU A 137 22.10 -14.26 5.57
C LEU A 137 23.39 -15.06 5.76
N GLU A 138 23.33 -16.16 6.51
CA GLU A 138 24.37 -17.18 6.47
C GLU A 138 24.44 -17.71 5.04
N SER A 139 25.37 -17.15 4.27
CA SER A 139 25.84 -17.78 3.05
C SER A 139 26.70 -18.96 3.45
N GLU A 140 26.08 -20.12 3.71
CA GLU A 140 26.79 -21.38 3.72
C GLU A 140 27.20 -21.71 2.28
N HIS A 141 28.32 -21.11 1.89
CA HIS A 141 29.08 -21.48 0.72
C HIS A 141 30.12 -22.52 1.17
N GLU A 142 29.70 -23.74 1.46
CA GLU A 142 30.63 -24.85 1.53
C GLU A 142 30.94 -25.33 0.10
N THR A 143 32.06 -24.81 -0.40
CA THR A 143 32.85 -25.44 -1.45
C THR A 143 33.50 -26.72 -0.92
N GLU A 144 33.07 -27.88 -1.41
CA GLU A 144 33.92 -29.07 -1.55
C GLU A 144 33.59 -29.70 -2.92
N SER A 145 34.43 -29.44 -3.92
CA SER A 145 35.54 -30.27 -4.40
C SER A 145 35.11 -31.40 -5.33
N GLU A 146 35.66 -31.31 -6.54
CA GLU A 146 35.49 -32.20 -7.68
C GLU A 146 35.92 -33.64 -7.35
N GLN A 147 35.12 -34.62 -7.80
CA GLN A 147 35.65 -35.92 -8.13
C GLN A 147 35.01 -36.40 -9.44
N SER A 148 35.76 -36.19 -10.51
CA SER A 148 35.56 -36.78 -11.82
C SER A 148 35.97 -38.25 -11.82
N GLU A 149 35.07 -39.16 -12.19
CA GLU A 149 35.44 -40.39 -12.86
C GLU A 149 34.53 -40.57 -14.08
N LEU A 150 35.18 -40.60 -15.24
CA LEU A 150 34.61 -40.76 -16.58
C LEU A 150 34.61 -42.25 -16.98
N ASP A 151 33.67 -42.58 -17.88
CA ASP A 151 33.66 -43.67 -18.88
C ASP A 151 33.39 -45.11 -18.34
N GLU A 152 32.61 -46.01 -18.96
CA GLU A 152 32.25 -46.20 -20.38
C GLU A 152 31.06 -47.21 -20.50
N ASP A 153 30.31 -47.09 -21.61
CA ASP A 153 29.65 -48.13 -22.42
C ASP A 153 28.31 -48.86 -22.11
N GLU A 154 27.45 -48.76 -23.14
CA GLU A 154 26.56 -49.74 -23.78
C GLU A 154 25.53 -50.56 -22.96
N ASN A 155 24.23 -50.26 -23.13
CA ASN A 155 23.29 -51.21 -23.78
C ASN A 155 21.87 -50.64 -23.99
N ILE A 156 21.51 -50.48 -25.27
CA ILE A 156 20.32 -51.02 -25.94
C ILE A 156 18.97 -51.02 -25.19
N MET A 157 18.04 -50.21 -25.71
CA MET A 157 16.58 -50.31 -25.53
C MET A 157 16.05 -51.71 -25.87
N PRO A 158 14.91 -52.12 -25.28
CA PRO A 158 13.80 -52.40 -26.19
C PRO A 158 12.45 -51.84 -25.74
N LEU A 159 11.78 -51.25 -26.72
CA LEU A 159 10.32 -51.16 -26.86
C LEU A 159 9.62 -52.51 -26.67
N ILE A 160 8.59 -52.58 -25.83
CA ILE A 160 7.37 -53.41 -25.99
C ILE A 160 6.26 -52.77 -25.13
N SER A 161 5.27 -52.03 -25.64
CA SER A 161 3.98 -52.39 -26.29
C SER A 161 3.01 -53.25 -25.46
N GLN A 162 1.78 -52.70 -25.31
CA GLN A 162 0.46 -53.34 -25.06
C GLN A 162 0.18 -53.85 -23.64
N THR A 163 -0.99 -53.62 -23.05
CA THR A 163 -2.36 -53.66 -23.62
C THR A 163 -3.23 -52.51 -23.10
#